data_AF-A0A257RUI1-F1
#
_entry.id   AF-A0A257RUI1-F1
#
_cell.length_a   1.000
_cell.length_b   1.000
_cell.length_c   1.000
_cell.angle_alpha   90.00
_cell.angle_beta   90.00
_cell.angle_gamma   90.00
#
_symmetry.space_group_name_H-M   'P 1'
#
loop_
_entity.id
_entity.type
_entity.pdbx_description
1 polymer ?
#
loop_
_entity_poly.entity_id
_entity_poly.type
_entity_poly.pdbx_seq_one_letter_code
_entity_poly.pdbx_strand_id
1 'polypeptide(L)'
;MRNSRLWRMLLGVEKTVVEDIDFDEESGFLVASVRPTGSMRNRCGVCQRRSPRYDGGAGRRRWRALDAGTVQVYLEADAPRVSCRTHGVTVAAVPWARHQVGHTHDFDAQVVWLATQTSKSAVTELMRIAWRTVGAIIARVWDDVEKLHDRFADLTRIGVDEISYKRGHKYVTVVVDHDSGRLVWAAPGRDRATLATFFDALGPQRCALITHVSADGAEWISHVVAERCPNAVRCADPFHVVRWASDALDEVRRGAWNEARKAAQRNELKRATGRPAADAPARPDSTRAVALKHSRYALWKNPENLTERQSAKLAWVVATDPTLARAYYLKEGLRV
;
A
#
# COMPACT_ATOMS: atom_id res chain seq x y z
N MET A 1 -19.43 37.10 22.28
CA MET A 1 -20.23 36.31 21.30
C MET A 1 -19.59 36.16 19.91
N ARG A 2 -18.96 37.19 19.31
CA ARG A 2 -18.30 37.03 17.98
C ARG A 2 -17.11 36.06 18.00
N ASN A 3 -16.37 36.00 19.11
CA ASN A 3 -15.15 35.19 19.22
C ASN A 3 -15.44 33.67 19.29
N SER A 4 -16.46 33.24 20.05
CA SER A 4 -16.74 31.80 20.25
C SER A 4 -17.23 31.09 19.00
N ARG A 5 -17.97 31.76 18.12
CA ARG A 5 -18.39 31.19 16.82
C ARG A 5 -17.21 31.00 15.88
N LEU A 6 -16.30 31.98 15.81
CA LEU A 6 -15.09 31.91 15.00
C LEU A 6 -14.22 30.73 15.44
N TRP A 7 -13.93 30.65 16.74
CA TRP A 7 -13.10 29.58 17.27
C TRP A 7 -13.72 28.20 17.12
N ARG A 8 -15.03 28.06 17.30
CA ARG A 8 -15.72 26.80 17.02
C ARG A 8 -15.53 26.34 15.57
N MET A 9 -15.52 27.28 14.61
CA MET A 9 -15.25 26.98 13.20
C MET A 9 -13.78 26.64 12.95
N LEU A 10 -12.85 27.42 13.51
CA LEU A 10 -11.41 27.19 13.35
C LEU A 10 -10.97 25.86 13.96
N LEU A 11 -11.56 25.46 15.07
CA LEU A 11 -11.26 24.21 15.77
C LEU A 11 -11.98 22.98 15.17
N GLY A 12 -12.87 23.16 14.19
CA GLY A 12 -13.63 22.06 13.59
C GLY A 12 -14.61 21.36 14.54
N VAL A 13 -15.09 22.05 15.59
CA VAL A 13 -15.88 21.40 16.65
C VAL A 13 -17.38 21.72 16.55
N GLU A 14 -18.16 20.77 16.05
CA GLU A 14 -19.62 20.89 16.04
C GLU A 14 -20.26 20.57 17.39
N LYS A 15 -21.48 21.08 17.63
CA LYS A 15 -22.29 20.83 18.85
C LYS A 15 -21.53 21.05 20.17
N THR A 16 -20.55 21.94 20.12
CA THR A 16 -19.59 22.26 21.18
C THR A 16 -19.71 23.72 21.56
N VAL A 17 -19.62 24.01 22.86
CA VAL A 17 -19.46 25.36 23.40
C VAL A 17 -17.99 25.55 23.73
N VAL A 18 -17.37 26.57 23.12
CA VAL A 18 -16.03 27.04 23.50
C VAL A 18 -16.21 28.04 24.63
N GLU A 19 -15.66 27.70 25.79
CA GLU A 19 -15.77 28.48 27.02
C GLU A 19 -14.62 29.46 27.14
N ASP A 20 -13.40 29.00 26.84
CA ASP A 20 -12.19 29.80 26.91
C ASP A 20 -11.12 29.26 25.96
N ILE A 21 -10.17 30.11 25.58
CA ILE A 21 -9.00 29.75 24.77
C ILE A 21 -7.79 30.45 25.36
N ASP A 22 -6.82 29.61 25.71
CA ASP A 22 -5.57 30.03 26.34
C ASP A 22 -4.38 29.53 25.52
N PHE A 23 -3.31 30.31 25.51
CA PHE A 23 -2.03 29.86 24.98
C PHE A 23 -1.11 29.59 26.16
N ASP A 24 -0.86 28.31 26.40
CA ASP A 24 0.03 27.86 27.47
C ASP A 24 1.48 28.15 27.05
N GLU A 25 2.06 29.20 27.61
CA GLU A 25 3.42 29.64 27.30
C GLU A 25 4.50 28.61 27.67
N GLU A 26 4.24 27.75 28.66
CA GLU A 26 5.19 26.73 29.10
C GLU A 26 5.24 25.56 28.13
N SER A 27 4.07 25.05 27.71
CA SER A 27 4.00 23.95 26.75
C SER A 27 4.03 24.40 25.28
N GLY A 28 3.79 25.68 25.01
CA GLY A 28 3.65 26.24 23.66
C GLY A 28 2.38 25.78 22.94
N PHE A 29 1.35 25.35 23.69
CA PHE A 29 0.11 24.80 23.15
C PHE A 29 -1.04 25.80 23.22
N LEU A 30 -1.89 25.79 22.20
CA LEU A 30 -3.19 26.45 22.27
C LEU A 30 -4.20 25.48 22.91
N VAL A 31 -4.76 25.84 24.06
CA VAL A 31 -5.73 25.03 24.80
C VAL A 31 -7.10 25.69 24.74
N ALA A 32 -8.06 25.00 24.14
CA ALA A 32 -9.46 25.43 24.13
C ALA A 32 -10.24 24.68 25.21
N SER A 33 -10.69 25.39 26.24
CA SER A 33 -11.65 24.85 27.20
C SER A 33 -13.02 24.77 26.54
N VAL A 34 -13.56 23.55 26.46
CA VAL A 34 -14.80 23.26 25.74
C VAL A 34 -15.74 22.38 26.55
N ARG A 35 -17.03 22.42 26.21
CA ARG A 35 -18.01 21.45 26.69
C ARG A 35 -19.06 21.11 25.65
N PRO A 36 -19.73 19.95 25.75
CA PRO A 36 -20.85 19.63 24.88
C PRO A 36 -22.01 20.63 25.08
N THR A 37 -22.71 20.93 23.99
CA THR A 37 -24.02 21.60 24.07
C THR A 37 -25.02 20.78 24.89
N GLY A 38 -26.06 21.43 25.42
CA GLY A 38 -27.06 20.76 26.28
C GLY A 38 -27.76 19.55 25.63
N SER A 39 -27.85 19.53 24.30
CA SER A 39 -28.40 18.40 23.53
C SER A 39 -27.48 17.18 23.49
N MET A 40 -26.17 17.38 23.70
CA MET A 40 -25.12 16.35 23.62
C MET A 40 -24.61 15.90 25.00
N ARG A 41 -24.94 16.61 26.09
CA ARG A 41 -24.54 16.22 27.46
C ARG A 41 -25.15 14.87 27.87
N ASN A 42 -24.42 14.16 28.72
CA ASN A 42 -24.86 12.92 29.40
C ASN A 42 -25.37 11.85 28.42
N ARG A 43 -24.59 11.58 27.37
CA ARG A 43 -24.85 10.49 26.43
C ARG A 43 -23.84 9.37 26.66
N CYS A 44 -24.28 8.12 26.54
CA CYS A 44 -23.40 6.96 26.61
C CYS A 44 -22.29 7.07 25.56
N GLY A 45 -21.02 6.88 25.96
CA GLY A 45 -19.89 6.91 25.04
C GLY A 45 -20.00 5.89 23.90
N VAL A 46 -20.59 4.73 24.16
CA VAL A 46 -20.69 3.62 23.19
C VAL A 46 -21.88 3.80 22.24
N CYS A 47 -23.11 3.86 22.77
CA CYS A 47 -24.32 3.91 21.93
C CYS A 47 -24.96 5.29 21.78
N GLN A 48 -24.38 6.34 22.35
CA GLN A 48 -24.82 7.74 22.22
C GLN A 48 -26.23 8.05 22.76
N ARG A 49 -26.92 7.07 23.38
CA ARG A 49 -28.21 7.25 24.04
C ARG A 49 -28.06 8.13 25.28
N ARG A 50 -29.01 9.04 25.53
CA ARG A 50 -29.05 9.80 26.79
C ARG A 50 -29.09 8.84 27.98
N SER A 51 -28.30 9.14 28.99
CA SER A 51 -28.13 8.29 30.17
C SER A 51 -27.95 9.18 31.41
N PRO A 52 -28.49 8.81 32.59
CA PRO A 52 -28.26 9.56 33.82
C PRO A 52 -26.77 9.73 34.11
N ARG A 53 -26.39 10.89 34.64
CA ARG A 53 -25.02 11.10 35.13
C ARG A 53 -24.78 10.16 36.31
N TYR A 54 -23.61 9.53 36.33
CA TYR A 54 -23.15 8.68 37.42
C TYR A 54 -22.26 9.49 38.39
N ASP A 55 -21.13 9.99 37.90
CA ASP A 55 -20.21 10.83 38.68
C ASP A 55 -19.38 11.79 37.79
N GLY A 56 -18.33 12.41 38.38
CA GLY A 56 -17.39 13.30 37.70
C GLY A 56 -16.28 12.61 36.89
N GLY A 57 -16.18 11.29 36.94
CA GLY A 57 -15.06 10.56 36.33
C GLY A 57 -13.69 10.97 36.90
N ALA A 58 -12.64 10.84 36.08
CA ALA A 58 -11.28 11.26 36.43
C ALA A 58 -11.05 12.77 36.25
N GLY A 59 -12.12 13.56 36.11
CA GLY A 59 -12.04 14.99 35.88
C GLY A 59 -11.78 15.37 34.44
N ARG A 60 -10.93 16.37 34.26
CA ARG A 60 -10.70 17.07 33.00
C ARG A 60 -9.74 16.29 32.11
N ARG A 61 -10.04 16.21 30.81
CA ARG A 61 -9.24 15.48 29.81
C ARG A 61 -8.86 16.39 28.66
N ARG A 62 -7.76 16.04 27.99
CA ARG A 62 -7.29 16.69 26.77
C ARG A 62 -7.50 15.80 25.54
N TRP A 63 -7.86 16.43 24.43
CA TRP A 63 -7.92 15.82 23.11
C TRP A 63 -7.06 16.62 22.14
N ARG A 64 -6.22 15.94 21.38
CA ARG A 64 -5.42 16.56 20.32
C ARG A 64 -6.32 16.95 19.14
N ALA A 65 -6.33 18.23 18.80
CA ALA A 65 -7.00 18.78 17.62
C ALA A 65 -5.98 19.07 16.50
N LEU A 66 -6.47 19.51 15.34
CA LEU A 66 -5.62 20.00 14.26
C LEU A 66 -4.82 21.24 14.68
N ASP A 67 -3.67 21.45 14.06
CA ASP A 67 -2.80 22.58 14.37
C ASP A 67 -3.39 23.91 13.90
N ALA A 68 -3.15 24.95 14.71
CA ALA A 68 -3.39 26.33 14.32
C ALA A 68 -2.09 26.89 13.75
N GLY A 69 -1.89 26.72 12.44
CA GLY A 69 -0.61 27.02 11.80
C GLY A 69 0.49 26.09 12.32
N THR A 70 1.48 26.63 13.01
CA THR A 70 2.58 25.85 13.59
C THR A 70 2.31 25.35 15.02
N VAL A 71 1.27 25.88 15.66
CA VAL A 71 0.96 25.67 17.09
C VAL A 71 0.07 24.44 17.27
N GLN A 72 0.45 23.57 18.21
CA GLN A 72 -0.37 22.43 18.58
C GLN A 72 -1.60 22.86 19.38
N VAL A 73 -2.75 22.36 18.98
CA VAL A 73 -4.03 22.66 19.63
C VAL A 73 -4.54 21.45 20.40
N TYR A 74 -5.04 21.70 21.60
CA TYR A 74 -5.72 20.73 22.45
C TYR A 74 -7.09 21.26 22.87
N LEU A 75 -8.09 20.40 22.83
CA LEU A 75 -9.38 20.64 23.46
C LEU A 75 -9.33 20.09 24.87
N GLU A 76 -9.86 20.83 25.84
CA GLU A 76 -9.92 20.42 27.23
C GLU A 76 -11.36 20.47 27.74
N ALA A 77 -11.83 19.38 28.34
CA ALA A 77 -13.21 19.27 28.83
C ALA A 77 -13.34 18.26 29.98
N ASP A 78 -14.38 18.43 30.80
CA ASP A 78 -14.76 17.42 31.77
C ASP A 78 -15.26 16.15 31.10
N ALA A 79 -14.84 14.99 31.62
CA ALA A 79 -15.24 13.68 31.12
C ALA A 79 -16.03 12.87 32.16
N PRO A 80 -17.26 13.31 32.51
CA PRO A 80 -18.09 12.63 33.50
C PRO A 80 -18.48 11.23 33.02
N ARG A 81 -18.82 10.35 33.96
CA ARG A 81 -19.39 9.03 33.65
C ARG A 81 -20.92 9.09 33.69
N VAL A 82 -21.55 8.26 32.86
CA VAL A 82 -23.00 8.07 32.81
C VAL A 82 -23.35 6.60 33.04
N SER A 83 -24.53 6.35 33.60
CA SER A 83 -25.07 5.00 33.79
C SER A 83 -25.97 4.62 32.61
N CYS A 84 -25.42 3.90 31.64
CA CYS A 84 -26.15 3.43 30.47
C CYS A 84 -26.87 2.12 30.75
N ARG A 85 -28.14 2.00 30.35
CA ARG A 85 -28.93 0.78 30.51
C ARG A 85 -28.36 -0.44 29.78
N THR A 86 -27.58 -0.22 28.71
CA THR A 86 -27.03 -1.31 27.87
C THR A 86 -25.55 -1.57 28.16
N HIS A 87 -24.78 -0.54 28.49
CA HIS A 87 -23.31 -0.63 28.59
C HIS A 87 -22.79 -0.42 30.02
N GLY A 88 -23.69 -0.29 31.01
CA GLY A 88 -23.32 0.03 32.38
C GLY A 88 -22.72 1.42 32.53
N VAL A 89 -21.84 1.59 33.52
CA VAL A 89 -21.15 2.86 33.78
C VAL A 89 -20.04 3.07 32.76
N THR A 90 -20.12 4.15 31.98
CA THR A 90 -19.13 4.49 30.96
C THR A 90 -18.89 6.00 30.88
N VAL A 91 -17.75 6.42 30.35
CA VAL A 91 -17.46 7.84 30.09
C VAL A 91 -18.48 8.40 29.09
N ALA A 92 -19.00 9.59 29.38
CA ALA A 92 -19.94 10.26 28.51
C ALA A 92 -19.33 10.53 27.13
N ALA A 93 -20.15 10.47 26.09
CA ALA A 93 -19.76 10.86 24.75
C ALA A 93 -19.46 12.36 24.67
N VAL A 94 -18.51 12.70 23.80
CA VAL A 94 -18.24 14.07 23.37
C VAL A 94 -18.48 14.18 21.87
N PRO A 95 -18.96 15.33 21.36
CA PRO A 95 -19.29 15.47 19.94
C PRO A 95 -18.08 15.60 19.01
N TRP A 96 -16.89 15.94 19.54
CA TRP A 96 -15.68 16.18 18.74
C TRP A 96 -14.76 14.97 18.59
N ALA A 97 -14.99 13.86 19.32
CA ALA A 97 -14.10 12.71 19.32
C ALA A 97 -14.84 11.38 19.52
N ARG A 98 -14.26 10.31 18.97
CA ARG A 98 -14.69 8.92 19.22
C ARG A 98 -14.50 8.56 20.70
N HIS A 99 -15.33 7.64 21.20
CA HIS A 99 -15.23 7.17 22.58
C HIS A 99 -13.86 6.53 22.86
N GLN A 100 -13.28 6.86 24.01
CA GLN A 100 -11.93 6.43 24.44
C GLN A 100 -10.77 6.87 23.53
N VAL A 101 -11.00 7.78 22.58
CA VAL A 101 -9.94 8.32 21.71
C VAL A 101 -9.53 9.70 22.22
N GLY A 102 -8.22 9.96 22.24
CA GLY A 102 -7.61 11.23 22.66
C GLY A 102 -7.38 12.24 21.53
N HIS A 103 -8.04 12.05 20.38
CA HIS A 103 -7.91 12.89 19.18
C HIS A 103 -9.30 13.26 18.67
N THR A 104 -9.41 14.43 18.04
CA THR A 104 -10.65 14.86 17.39
C THR A 104 -10.94 14.08 16.11
N HIS A 105 -12.19 14.10 15.65
CA HIS A 105 -12.59 13.49 14.37
C HIS A 105 -11.80 14.06 13.18
N ASP A 106 -11.59 15.37 13.15
CA ASP A 106 -10.86 16.04 12.06
C ASP A 106 -9.36 15.72 12.10
N PHE A 107 -8.79 15.58 13.30
CA PHE A 107 -7.41 15.10 13.45
C PHE A 107 -7.25 13.68 12.89
N ASP A 108 -8.18 12.78 13.23
CA ASP A 108 -8.20 11.42 12.68
C ASP A 108 -8.31 11.44 11.15
N ALA A 109 -9.19 12.27 10.59
CA ALA A 109 -9.42 12.37 9.16
C ALA A 109 -8.16 12.88 8.42
N GLN A 110 -7.48 13.90 8.94
CA GLN A 110 -6.24 14.40 8.33
C GLN A 110 -5.11 13.36 8.37
N VAL A 111 -4.95 12.65 9.49
CA VAL A 111 -3.94 11.58 9.59
C VAL A 111 -4.17 10.49 8.56
N VAL A 112 -5.42 10.08 8.34
CA VAL A 112 -5.75 9.06 7.34
C VAL A 112 -5.55 9.57 5.93
N TRP A 113 -5.97 10.79 5.63
CA TRP A 113 -5.71 11.38 4.31
C TRP A 113 -4.21 11.44 4.03
N LEU A 114 -3.39 11.93 4.98
CA LEU A 114 -1.93 11.95 4.83
C LEU A 114 -1.34 10.55 4.62
N ALA A 115 -1.85 9.54 5.33
CA ALA A 115 -1.38 8.16 5.16
C ALA A 115 -1.65 7.58 3.75
N THR A 116 -2.55 8.18 2.97
CA THR A 116 -2.75 7.83 1.55
C THR A 116 -1.77 8.52 0.60
N GLN A 117 -1.11 9.60 1.05
CA GLN A 117 -0.28 10.46 0.21
C GLN A 117 1.22 10.35 0.54
N THR A 118 1.57 9.92 1.74
CA THR A 118 2.96 9.89 2.20
C THR A 118 3.26 8.71 3.12
N SER A 119 4.55 8.52 3.40
CA SER A 119 5.01 7.49 4.32
C SER A 119 4.47 7.73 5.73
N LYS A 120 4.22 6.64 6.45
CA LYS A 120 3.80 6.69 7.84
C LYS A 120 4.81 7.42 8.75
N SER A 121 6.09 7.47 8.40
CA SER A 121 7.12 8.25 9.14
C SER A 121 6.89 9.74 9.00
N ALA A 122 6.66 10.20 7.77
CA ALA A 122 6.33 11.60 7.51
C ALA A 122 5.05 12.01 8.26
N VAL A 123 4.05 11.13 8.33
CA VAL A 123 2.84 11.40 9.13
C VAL A 123 3.16 11.52 10.62
N THR A 124 4.00 10.64 11.18
CA THR A 124 4.36 10.74 12.61
C THR A 124 5.08 12.02 12.95
N GLU A 125 5.98 12.47 12.07
CA GLU A 125 6.75 13.70 12.24
C GLU A 125 5.85 14.93 12.11
N LEU A 126 5.07 15.01 11.03
CA LEU A 126 4.19 16.14 10.76
C LEU A 126 3.10 16.30 11.83
N MET A 127 2.41 15.20 12.15
CA MET A 127 1.26 15.22 13.08
C MET A 127 1.68 15.11 14.55
N ARG A 128 2.97 14.87 14.81
CA ARG A 128 3.58 14.75 16.15
C ARG A 128 2.90 13.69 17.01
N ILE A 129 2.72 12.49 16.43
CA ILE A 129 2.07 11.34 17.08
C ILE A 129 2.90 10.07 16.91
N ALA A 130 2.70 9.11 17.82
CA ALA A 130 3.39 7.83 17.76
C ALA A 130 3.00 7.00 16.53
N TRP A 131 3.94 6.21 16.01
CA TRP A 131 3.73 5.30 14.88
C TRP A 131 2.54 4.35 15.06
N ARG A 132 2.36 3.81 16.28
CA ARG A 132 1.23 2.93 16.59
C ARG A 132 -0.10 3.67 16.50
N THR A 133 -0.12 4.94 16.92
CA THR A 133 -1.31 5.80 16.85
C THR A 133 -1.79 5.95 15.42
N VAL A 134 -0.90 6.25 14.46
CA VAL A 134 -1.27 6.36 13.03
C VAL A 134 -1.99 5.09 12.55
N GLY A 135 -1.46 3.91 12.86
CA GLY A 135 -2.09 2.64 12.48
C GLY A 135 -3.46 2.43 13.13
N ALA A 136 -3.61 2.77 14.41
CA ALA A 136 -4.90 2.73 15.08
C ALA A 136 -5.90 3.75 14.50
N ILE A 137 -5.43 4.89 13.96
CA ILE A 137 -6.30 5.88 13.29
C ILE A 137 -6.83 5.30 11.99
N ILE A 138 -5.93 4.75 11.17
CA ILE A 138 -6.30 4.12 9.90
C ILE A 138 -7.36 3.05 10.13
N ALA A 139 -7.13 2.13 11.08
CA ALA A 139 -8.07 1.05 11.36
C ALA A 139 -9.48 1.57 11.73
N ARG A 140 -9.60 2.46 12.71
CA ARG A 140 -10.91 2.94 13.17
C ARG A 140 -11.65 3.81 12.15
N VAL A 141 -10.93 4.60 11.36
CA VAL A 141 -11.55 5.40 10.29
C VAL A 141 -11.99 4.47 9.15
N TRP A 142 -11.18 3.46 8.83
CA TRP A 142 -11.55 2.44 7.86
C TRP A 142 -12.81 1.67 8.29
N ASP A 143 -12.92 1.28 9.57
CA ASP A 143 -14.11 0.63 10.12
C ASP A 143 -15.39 1.48 9.94
N ASP A 144 -15.28 2.80 9.87
CA ASP A 144 -16.41 3.69 9.59
C ASP A 144 -16.69 3.76 8.08
N VAL A 145 -15.65 3.86 7.25
CA VAL A 145 -15.75 3.95 5.78
C VAL A 145 -16.28 2.66 5.15
N GLU A 146 -15.84 1.49 5.64
CA GLU A 146 -16.26 0.17 5.13
C GLU A 146 -17.76 -0.06 5.34
N LYS A 147 -18.38 0.56 6.35
CA LYS A 147 -19.83 0.48 6.57
C LYS A 147 -20.64 1.32 5.58
N LEU A 148 -20.01 2.28 4.90
CA LEU A 148 -20.68 3.20 3.98
C LEU A 148 -20.66 2.68 2.53
N HIS A 149 -19.78 1.73 2.21
CA HIS A 149 -19.53 1.30 0.84
C HIS A 149 -19.51 -0.22 0.76
N ASP A 150 -20.26 -0.77 -0.19
CA ASP A 150 -20.11 -2.17 -0.57
C ASP A 150 -18.89 -2.33 -1.48
N ARG A 151 -17.79 -2.77 -0.90
CA ARG A 151 -16.50 -3.04 -1.59
C ARG A 151 -16.57 -4.10 -2.69
N PHE A 152 -17.63 -4.89 -2.75
CA PHE A 152 -17.84 -5.95 -3.74
C PHE A 152 -18.92 -5.59 -4.77
N ALA A 153 -19.49 -4.38 -4.69
CA ALA A 153 -20.47 -3.92 -5.67
C ALA A 153 -19.84 -3.92 -7.08
N ASP A 154 -20.62 -4.42 -8.05
CA ASP A 154 -20.30 -4.41 -9.48
C ASP A 154 -18.97 -5.08 -9.88
N LEU A 155 -18.44 -5.97 -9.03
CA LEU A 155 -17.19 -6.67 -9.28
C LEU A 155 -17.37 -7.73 -10.38
N THR A 156 -16.70 -7.55 -11.52
CA THR A 156 -16.80 -8.46 -12.68
C THR A 156 -15.46 -8.96 -13.20
N ARG A 157 -14.40 -8.15 -13.11
CA ARG A 157 -13.05 -8.49 -13.58
C ARG A 157 -12.06 -8.26 -12.46
N ILE A 158 -11.42 -9.32 -11.98
CA ILE A 158 -10.54 -9.24 -10.81
C ILE A 158 -9.11 -9.66 -11.12
N GLY A 159 -8.16 -9.05 -10.42
CA GLY A 159 -6.77 -9.49 -10.35
C GLY A 159 -6.49 -10.08 -8.98
N VAL A 160 -5.78 -11.21 -8.93
CA VAL A 160 -5.33 -11.86 -7.70
C VAL A 160 -3.81 -11.92 -7.70
N ASP A 161 -3.17 -11.38 -6.67
CA ASP A 161 -1.71 -11.34 -6.56
C ASP A 161 -1.23 -11.60 -5.12
N GLU A 162 0.06 -11.90 -4.96
CA GLU A 162 0.73 -12.08 -3.67
C GLU A 162 1.84 -11.05 -3.43
N ILE A 163 1.72 -10.29 -2.34
CA ILE A 163 2.72 -9.30 -1.94
C ILE A 163 3.51 -9.82 -0.74
N SER A 164 4.83 -10.00 -0.92
CA SER A 164 5.75 -10.26 0.19
C SER A 164 6.03 -8.96 0.96
N TYR A 165 5.50 -8.85 2.18
CA TYR A 165 5.64 -7.63 3.00
C TYR A 165 6.78 -7.69 4.03
N LYS A 166 7.41 -8.85 4.24
CA LYS A 166 8.60 -8.99 5.09
C LYS A 166 9.44 -10.18 4.65
N ARG A 167 10.77 -10.07 4.78
CA ARG A 167 11.68 -11.23 4.65
C ARG A 167 11.24 -12.37 5.57
N GLY A 168 11.39 -13.61 5.08
CA GLY A 168 10.98 -14.82 5.79
C GLY A 168 9.58 -15.31 5.44
N HIS A 169 9.22 -15.27 4.15
CA HIS A 169 7.99 -15.87 3.61
C HIS A 169 6.69 -15.35 4.22
N LYS A 170 6.57 -14.02 4.40
CA LYS A 170 5.34 -13.38 4.85
C LYS A 170 4.63 -12.71 3.69
N TYR A 171 3.49 -13.26 3.31
CA TYR A 171 2.73 -12.86 2.13
C TYR A 171 1.35 -12.35 2.53
N VAL A 172 0.83 -11.42 1.73
CA VAL A 172 -0.56 -10.99 1.72
C VAL A 172 -1.11 -11.30 0.34
N THR A 173 -2.20 -12.06 0.29
CA THR A 173 -2.99 -12.21 -0.94
C THR A 173 -3.83 -10.95 -1.11
N VAL A 174 -3.79 -10.35 -2.28
CA VAL A 174 -4.57 -9.17 -2.64
C VAL A 174 -5.51 -9.49 -3.80
N VAL A 175 -6.72 -8.95 -3.72
CA VAL A 175 -7.67 -8.96 -4.84
C VAL A 175 -7.96 -7.52 -5.22
N VAL A 176 -7.82 -7.23 -6.50
CA VAL A 176 -8.07 -5.90 -7.08
C VAL A 176 -9.18 -5.99 -8.11
N ASP A 177 -9.96 -4.92 -8.22
CA ASP A 177 -10.88 -4.72 -9.32
C ASP A 177 -10.14 -4.10 -10.52
N HIS A 178 -10.21 -4.76 -11.67
CA HIS A 178 -9.57 -4.26 -12.90
C HIS A 178 -10.26 -3.02 -13.47
N ASP A 179 -11.53 -2.78 -13.12
CA ASP A 179 -12.31 -1.70 -13.72
C ASP A 179 -12.08 -0.38 -12.98
N SER A 180 -12.07 -0.41 -11.66
CA SER A 180 -11.81 0.77 -10.84
C SER A 180 -10.37 0.91 -10.35
N GLY A 181 -9.54 -0.14 -10.47
CA GLY A 181 -8.19 -0.21 -9.90
C GLY A 181 -8.18 -0.29 -8.37
N ARG A 182 -9.33 -0.53 -7.72
CA ARG A 182 -9.45 -0.55 -6.26
C ARG A 182 -8.95 -1.88 -5.68
N LEU A 183 -8.29 -1.80 -4.52
CA LEU A 183 -8.05 -2.96 -3.67
C LEU A 183 -9.38 -3.36 -3.01
N VAL A 184 -9.94 -4.51 -3.40
CA VAL A 184 -11.24 -4.98 -2.91
C VAL A 184 -11.13 -5.92 -1.72
N TRP A 185 -9.98 -6.59 -1.58
CA TRP A 185 -9.70 -7.46 -0.44
C TRP A 185 -8.20 -7.70 -0.28
N ALA A 186 -7.77 -7.88 0.96
CA ALA A 186 -6.43 -8.32 1.28
C ALA A 186 -6.45 -9.15 2.57
N ALA A 187 -5.71 -10.26 2.60
CA ALA A 187 -5.50 -11.02 3.84
C ALA A 187 -4.11 -11.65 3.91
N PRO A 188 -3.54 -11.82 5.13
CA PRO A 188 -2.30 -12.55 5.32
C PRO A 188 -2.45 -14.02 4.88
N GLY A 189 -1.46 -14.53 4.16
CA GLY A 189 -1.47 -15.89 3.61
C GLY A 189 -1.31 -15.89 2.09
N ARG A 190 -0.97 -17.06 1.54
CA ARG A 190 -0.81 -17.31 0.10
C ARG A 190 -1.21 -18.74 -0.26
N ASP A 191 -2.38 -19.13 0.20
CA ASP A 191 -2.89 -20.49 0.05
C ASP A 191 -4.37 -20.49 -0.34
N ARG A 192 -4.85 -21.70 -0.69
CA ARG A 192 -6.23 -21.90 -1.11
C ARG A 192 -7.24 -21.47 -0.06
N ALA A 193 -6.96 -21.75 1.22
CA ALA A 193 -7.85 -21.42 2.32
C ALA A 193 -8.02 -19.90 2.45
N THR A 194 -6.91 -19.17 2.36
CA THR A 194 -6.87 -17.70 2.39
C THR A 194 -7.76 -17.12 1.28
N LEU A 195 -7.56 -17.52 0.02
CA LEU A 195 -8.35 -17.00 -1.09
C LEU A 195 -9.81 -17.50 -1.07
N ALA A 196 -10.07 -18.70 -0.55
CA ALA A 196 -11.44 -19.18 -0.36
C ALA A 196 -12.25 -18.23 0.53
N THR A 197 -11.64 -17.65 1.58
CA THR A 197 -12.34 -16.68 2.45
C THR A 197 -12.79 -15.42 1.71
N PHE A 198 -12.08 -15.00 0.65
CA PHE A 198 -12.55 -13.92 -0.22
C PHE A 198 -13.83 -14.32 -0.95
N PHE A 199 -13.84 -15.50 -1.59
CA PHE A 199 -15.01 -15.98 -2.32
C PHE A 199 -16.19 -16.29 -1.39
N ASP A 200 -15.95 -16.73 -0.16
CA ASP A 200 -16.98 -16.91 0.86
C ASP A 200 -17.61 -15.56 1.24
N ALA A 201 -16.79 -14.51 1.40
CA ALA A 201 -17.27 -13.16 1.66
C ALA A 201 -17.99 -12.53 0.46
N LEU A 202 -17.56 -12.85 -0.77
CA LEU A 202 -18.19 -12.40 -2.01
C LEU A 202 -19.57 -13.06 -2.22
N GLY A 203 -19.68 -14.33 -1.87
CA GLY A 203 -20.91 -15.12 -1.96
C GLY A 203 -21.18 -15.65 -3.38
N PRO A 204 -21.91 -16.77 -3.50
CA PRO A 204 -22.04 -17.50 -4.77
C PRO A 204 -22.71 -16.69 -5.89
N GLN A 205 -23.65 -15.80 -5.55
CA GLN A 205 -24.34 -14.96 -6.53
C GLN A 205 -23.37 -13.99 -7.22
N ARG A 206 -22.46 -13.36 -6.47
CA ARG A 206 -21.48 -12.42 -7.03
C ARG A 206 -20.31 -13.15 -7.67
N CYS A 207 -19.91 -14.30 -7.15
CA CYS A 207 -18.94 -15.17 -7.83
C CYS A 207 -19.39 -15.54 -9.25
N ALA A 208 -20.69 -15.75 -9.46
CA ALA A 208 -21.26 -16.03 -10.79
C ALA A 208 -21.21 -14.83 -11.76
N LEU A 209 -21.04 -13.60 -11.25
CA LEU A 209 -20.88 -12.39 -12.05
C LEU A 209 -19.42 -12.13 -12.46
N ILE A 210 -18.46 -12.86 -11.87
CA ILE A 210 -17.05 -12.75 -12.24
C ILE A 210 -16.88 -13.36 -13.64
N THR A 211 -16.43 -12.51 -14.57
CA THR A 211 -16.21 -12.86 -15.97
C THR A 211 -14.74 -13.13 -16.27
N HIS A 212 -13.82 -12.43 -15.58
CA HIS A 212 -12.38 -12.57 -15.80
C HIS A 212 -11.62 -12.56 -14.48
N VAL A 213 -10.63 -13.45 -14.39
CA VAL A 213 -9.68 -13.48 -13.29
C VAL A 213 -8.27 -13.50 -13.86
N SER A 214 -7.49 -12.45 -13.59
CA SER A 214 -6.03 -12.49 -13.81
C SER A 214 -5.32 -12.87 -12.53
N ALA A 215 -4.22 -13.62 -12.67
CA ALA A 215 -3.37 -13.96 -11.55
C ALA A 215 -1.93 -14.25 -12.01
N ASP A 216 -1.02 -14.35 -11.04
CA ASP A 216 0.25 -15.02 -11.27
C ASP A 216 0.01 -16.51 -11.60
N GLY A 217 0.99 -17.17 -12.20
CA GLY A 217 0.88 -18.57 -12.66
C GLY A 217 0.74 -19.60 -11.54
N ALA A 218 0.35 -19.21 -10.31
CA ALA A 218 0.24 -20.11 -9.19
C ALA A 218 -0.92 -21.10 -9.34
N GLU A 219 -0.58 -22.38 -9.19
CA GLU A 219 -1.53 -23.48 -9.32
C GLU A 219 -2.67 -23.35 -8.29
N TRP A 220 -2.37 -22.94 -7.06
CA TRP A 220 -3.38 -22.86 -6.00
C TRP A 220 -4.49 -21.84 -6.29
N ILE A 221 -4.18 -20.71 -6.95
CA ILE A 221 -5.20 -19.74 -7.41
C ILE A 221 -6.07 -20.38 -8.48
N SER A 222 -5.43 -21.09 -9.41
CA SER A 222 -6.07 -21.78 -10.53
C SER A 222 -7.23 -22.69 -10.09
N HIS A 223 -6.96 -23.50 -9.06
CA HIS A 223 -7.95 -24.44 -8.54
C HIS A 223 -9.11 -23.75 -7.82
N VAL A 224 -8.83 -22.75 -6.99
CA VAL A 224 -9.88 -22.03 -6.26
C VAL A 224 -10.79 -21.26 -7.22
N VAL A 225 -10.23 -20.62 -8.24
CA VAL A 225 -11.00 -19.92 -9.26
C VAL A 225 -11.86 -20.88 -10.08
N ALA A 226 -11.32 -22.04 -10.47
CA ALA A 226 -12.10 -23.04 -11.19
C ALA A 226 -13.29 -23.58 -10.38
N GLU A 227 -13.13 -23.69 -9.06
CA GLU A 227 -14.20 -24.11 -8.15
C GLU A 227 -15.24 -23.01 -7.91
N ARG A 228 -14.79 -21.78 -7.62
CA ARG A 228 -15.65 -20.67 -7.16
C ARG A 228 -16.27 -19.88 -8.32
N CYS A 229 -15.58 -19.76 -9.44
CA CYS A 229 -15.97 -18.98 -10.61
C CYS A 229 -15.76 -19.80 -11.91
N PRO A 230 -16.50 -20.92 -12.10
CA PRO A 230 -16.24 -21.87 -13.19
C PRO A 230 -16.43 -21.27 -14.60
N ASN A 231 -17.23 -20.21 -14.72
CA ASN A 231 -17.49 -19.52 -15.99
C ASN A 231 -16.49 -18.38 -16.27
N ALA A 232 -15.60 -18.07 -15.33
CA ALA A 232 -14.67 -16.97 -15.51
C ALA A 232 -13.51 -17.36 -16.44
N VAL A 233 -13.21 -16.47 -17.39
CA VAL A 233 -12.02 -16.57 -18.22
C VAL A 233 -10.80 -16.32 -17.35
N ARG A 234 -9.87 -17.27 -17.38
CA ARG A 234 -8.62 -17.18 -16.65
C ARG A 234 -7.56 -16.54 -17.53
N CYS A 235 -7.04 -15.42 -17.09
CA CYS A 235 -6.05 -14.64 -17.80
C CYS A 235 -4.69 -14.76 -17.11
N ALA A 236 -3.62 -14.87 -17.89
CA ALA A 236 -2.29 -14.61 -17.36
C ALA A 236 -2.12 -13.10 -17.19
N ASP A 237 -1.60 -12.68 -16.04
CA ASP A 237 -1.31 -11.28 -15.83
C ASP A 237 -0.17 -10.79 -16.77
N PRO A 238 -0.35 -9.68 -17.52
CA PRO A 238 0.63 -9.21 -18.49
C PRO A 238 2.01 -8.88 -17.88
N PHE A 239 2.05 -8.37 -16.65
CA PHE A 239 3.32 -8.07 -15.99
C PHE A 239 4.11 -9.35 -15.72
N HIS A 240 3.44 -10.42 -15.25
CA HIS A 240 4.09 -11.72 -15.07
C HIS A 240 4.54 -12.34 -16.39
N VAL A 241 3.74 -12.25 -17.46
CA VAL A 241 4.11 -12.75 -18.80
C VAL A 241 5.40 -12.08 -19.30
N VAL A 242 5.47 -10.74 -19.23
CA VAL A 242 6.65 -9.97 -19.66
C VAL A 242 7.87 -10.27 -18.77
N ARG A 243 7.65 -10.48 -17.47
CA ARG A 243 8.71 -10.90 -16.54
C ARG A 243 9.29 -12.26 -16.90
N TRP A 244 8.45 -13.27 -17.13
CA TRP A 244 8.91 -14.61 -17.53
C TRP A 244 9.65 -14.58 -18.87
N ALA A 245 9.16 -13.81 -19.84
CA ALA A 245 9.85 -13.61 -21.11
C ALA A 245 11.24 -12.95 -20.94
N SER A 246 11.35 -11.99 -20.02
CA SER A 246 12.62 -11.33 -19.68
C SER A 246 13.60 -12.28 -18.99
N ASP A 247 13.10 -13.13 -18.09
CA ASP A 247 13.91 -14.14 -17.41
C ASP A 247 14.41 -15.20 -18.41
N ALA A 248 13.54 -15.69 -19.29
CA ALA A 248 13.90 -16.60 -20.37
C ALA A 248 14.95 -15.99 -21.34
N LEU A 249 14.81 -14.71 -21.69
CA LEU A 249 15.81 -14.01 -22.49
C LEU A 249 17.17 -13.94 -21.78
N ASP A 250 17.21 -13.74 -20.47
CA ASP A 250 18.46 -13.74 -19.71
C ASP A 250 19.09 -15.14 -19.65
N GLU A 251 18.30 -16.21 -19.63
CA GLU A 251 18.80 -17.58 -19.75
C GLU A 251 19.46 -17.84 -21.12
N VAL A 252 18.80 -17.43 -22.22
CA VAL A 252 19.39 -17.53 -23.57
C VAL A 252 20.69 -16.72 -23.65
N ARG A 253 20.71 -15.51 -23.10
CA ARG A 253 21.92 -14.66 -23.03
C ARG A 253 23.04 -15.33 -22.25
N ARG A 254 22.74 -15.99 -21.12
CA ARG A 254 23.73 -16.77 -20.33
C ARG A 254 24.25 -17.95 -21.12
N GLY A 255 23.39 -18.63 -21.90
CA GLY A 255 23.79 -19.68 -22.84
C GLY A 255 24.79 -19.18 -23.88
N ALA A 256 24.44 -18.10 -24.59
CA ALA A 256 25.32 -17.46 -25.57
C ALA A 256 26.68 -17.05 -24.95
N TRP A 257 26.65 -16.47 -23.76
CA TRP A 257 27.86 -16.12 -23.01
C TRP A 257 28.72 -17.34 -22.67
N ASN A 258 28.10 -18.43 -22.20
CA ASN A 258 28.79 -19.66 -21.85
C ASN A 258 29.47 -20.29 -23.07
N GLU A 259 28.80 -20.31 -24.23
CA GLU A 259 29.38 -20.81 -25.47
C GLU A 259 30.55 -19.95 -25.97
N ALA A 260 30.41 -18.62 -25.95
CA ALA A 260 31.51 -17.71 -26.28
C ALA A 260 32.70 -17.88 -25.31
N ARG A 261 32.42 -18.10 -24.02
CA ARG A 261 33.47 -18.38 -23.02
C ARG A 261 34.18 -19.71 -23.29
N LYS A 262 33.47 -20.77 -23.64
CA LYS A 262 34.08 -22.06 -24.01
C LYS A 262 34.91 -21.95 -25.29
N ALA A 263 34.44 -21.19 -26.29
CA ALA A 263 35.22 -20.89 -27.49
C ALA A 263 36.53 -20.19 -27.14
N ALA A 264 36.49 -19.15 -26.29
CA ALA A 264 37.69 -18.46 -25.82
C ALA A 264 38.66 -19.38 -25.08
N GLN A 265 38.15 -20.34 -24.30
CA GLN A 265 38.99 -21.33 -23.61
C GLN A 265 39.65 -22.35 -24.56
N ARG A 266 39.00 -22.67 -25.68
CA ARG A 266 39.52 -23.62 -26.68
C ARG A 266 40.48 -22.96 -27.66
N ASN A 267 40.14 -21.77 -28.13
CA ASN A 267 40.80 -21.12 -29.26
C ASN A 267 41.92 -20.16 -28.84
N GLU A 268 41.92 -19.71 -27.58
CA GLU A 268 42.85 -18.69 -27.11
C GLU A 268 43.71 -19.20 -25.94
N LEU A 269 45.01 -18.91 -26.01
CA LEU A 269 45.96 -19.29 -24.96
C LEU A 269 45.63 -18.58 -23.64
N LYS A 270 45.87 -19.28 -22.52
CA LYS A 270 45.80 -18.70 -21.18
C LYS A 270 46.88 -17.64 -21.02
N ARG A 271 46.53 -16.45 -20.52
CA ARG A 271 47.49 -15.42 -20.14
C ARG A 271 47.84 -15.52 -18.66
N ALA A 272 49.09 -15.23 -18.34
CA ALA A 272 49.52 -14.99 -16.96
C ALA A 272 48.77 -13.78 -16.37
N THR A 273 48.60 -13.77 -15.06
CA THR A 273 48.04 -12.63 -14.32
C THR A 273 48.90 -11.40 -14.49
N GLY A 274 48.35 -10.33 -15.10
CA GLY A 274 49.06 -9.06 -15.33
C GLY A 274 48.49 -8.24 -16.49
N ARG A 275 49.00 -7.01 -16.67
CA ARG A 275 48.68 -6.17 -17.83
C ARG A 275 49.29 -6.81 -19.09
N PRO A 276 48.53 -6.99 -20.19
CA PRO A 276 49.08 -7.50 -21.43
C PRO A 276 50.18 -6.59 -21.98
N ALA A 277 51.19 -7.18 -22.64
CA ALA A 277 52.14 -6.44 -23.46
C ALA A 277 51.43 -5.72 -24.61
N ALA A 278 52.03 -4.64 -25.11
CA ALA A 278 51.42 -3.78 -26.14
C ALA A 278 51.20 -4.51 -27.48
N ASP A 279 52.00 -5.54 -27.76
CA ASP A 279 51.98 -6.40 -28.95
C ASP A 279 51.21 -7.71 -28.74
N ALA A 280 50.53 -7.87 -27.60
CA ALA A 280 49.84 -9.12 -27.30
C ALA A 280 48.69 -9.38 -28.29
N PRO A 281 48.53 -10.63 -28.77
CA PRO A 281 47.59 -10.96 -29.85
C PRO A 281 46.13 -10.63 -29.47
N ALA A 282 45.33 -10.26 -30.47
CA ALA A 282 43.90 -10.02 -30.27
C ALA A 282 43.21 -11.28 -29.74
N ARG A 283 42.21 -11.07 -28.87
CA ARG A 283 41.42 -12.15 -28.26
C ARG A 283 39.94 -11.99 -28.61
N PRO A 284 39.56 -12.28 -29.87
CA PRO A 284 38.22 -12.00 -30.37
C PRO A 284 37.12 -12.78 -29.61
N ASP A 285 37.38 -14.03 -29.20
CA ASP A 285 36.41 -14.85 -28.50
C ASP A 285 36.22 -14.37 -27.05
N SER A 286 37.31 -13.98 -26.37
CA SER A 286 37.21 -13.33 -25.05
C SER A 286 36.46 -12.01 -25.12
N THR A 287 36.74 -11.18 -26.13
CA THR A 287 36.04 -9.89 -26.34
C THR A 287 34.55 -10.10 -26.59
N ARG A 288 34.18 -11.10 -27.41
CA ARG A 288 32.78 -11.49 -27.65
C ARG A 288 32.10 -11.94 -26.35
N ALA A 289 32.75 -12.79 -25.55
CA ALA A 289 32.20 -13.24 -24.27
C ALA A 289 31.97 -12.06 -23.30
N VAL A 290 32.90 -11.12 -23.20
CA VAL A 290 32.73 -9.89 -22.39
C VAL A 290 31.56 -9.05 -22.93
N ALA A 291 31.46 -8.87 -24.25
CA ALA A 291 30.36 -8.11 -24.85
C ALA A 291 28.98 -8.73 -24.57
N LEU A 292 28.84 -10.06 -24.64
CA LEU A 292 27.60 -10.78 -24.28
C LEU A 292 27.28 -10.69 -22.79
N LYS A 293 28.31 -10.76 -21.91
CA LYS A 293 28.13 -10.58 -20.46
C LYS A 293 27.52 -9.21 -20.12
N HIS A 294 27.94 -8.17 -20.84
CA HIS A 294 27.48 -6.79 -20.63
C HIS A 294 26.30 -6.36 -21.52
N SER A 295 25.62 -7.32 -22.18
CA SER A 295 24.47 -7.03 -23.05
C SER A 295 23.11 -6.99 -22.31
N ARG A 296 23.04 -7.42 -21.04
CA ARG A 296 21.78 -7.58 -20.29
C ARG A 296 20.84 -6.37 -20.39
N TYR A 297 21.33 -5.17 -20.09
CA TYR A 297 20.48 -3.97 -20.10
C TYR A 297 20.07 -3.53 -21.50
N ALA A 298 20.86 -3.84 -22.53
CA ALA A 298 20.49 -3.57 -23.92
C ALA A 298 19.35 -4.47 -24.40
N LEU A 299 19.23 -5.67 -23.81
CA LEU A 299 18.18 -6.64 -24.11
C LEU A 299 16.94 -6.48 -23.21
N TRP A 300 17.12 -5.98 -21.99
CA TRP A 300 16.06 -5.95 -20.97
C TRP A 300 15.21 -4.67 -21.02
N LYS A 301 15.85 -3.51 -21.20
CA LYS A 301 15.16 -2.22 -21.25
C LYS A 301 14.28 -2.11 -22.49
N ASN A 302 13.27 -1.25 -22.40
CA ASN A 302 12.48 -0.89 -23.55
C ASN A 302 13.33 -0.17 -24.62
N PRO A 303 13.12 -0.44 -25.93
CA PRO A 303 13.86 0.18 -27.02
C PRO A 303 13.92 1.71 -26.95
N GLU A 304 12.81 2.34 -26.58
CA GLU A 304 12.68 3.80 -26.43
C GLU A 304 13.51 4.38 -25.27
N ASN A 305 13.95 3.53 -24.33
CA ASN A 305 14.72 3.91 -23.14
C ASN A 305 16.21 3.49 -23.22
N LEU A 306 16.66 3.04 -24.40
CA LEU A 306 18.05 2.66 -24.62
C LEU A 306 18.92 3.90 -24.82
N THR A 307 20.09 3.91 -24.17
CA THR A 307 21.14 4.88 -24.52
C THR A 307 21.79 4.50 -25.85
N GLU A 308 22.46 5.44 -26.53
CA GLU A 308 23.16 5.16 -27.80
C GLU A 308 24.09 3.93 -27.71
N ARG A 309 24.82 3.79 -26.60
CA ARG A 309 25.70 2.63 -26.34
C ARG A 309 24.90 1.33 -26.22
N GLN A 310 23.71 1.38 -25.63
CA GLN A 310 22.83 0.22 -25.47
C GLN A 310 22.19 -0.15 -26.82
N SER A 311 21.76 0.83 -27.62
CA SER A 311 21.23 0.61 -28.97
C SER A 311 22.29 -0.01 -29.89
N ALA A 312 23.52 0.51 -29.87
CA ALA A 312 24.64 -0.09 -30.62
C ALA A 312 24.96 -1.51 -30.14
N LYS A 313 24.86 -1.77 -28.83
CA LYS A 313 25.06 -3.11 -28.26
C LYS A 313 23.95 -4.08 -28.72
N LEU A 314 22.70 -3.63 -28.73
CA LEU A 314 21.57 -4.42 -29.21
C LEU A 314 21.72 -4.75 -30.69
N ALA A 315 22.04 -3.76 -31.53
CA ALA A 315 22.29 -3.96 -32.96
C ALA A 315 23.43 -4.98 -33.20
N TRP A 316 24.51 -4.89 -32.42
CA TRP A 316 25.59 -5.87 -32.45
C TRP A 316 25.12 -7.27 -32.06
N VAL A 317 24.33 -7.43 -30.99
CA VAL A 317 23.79 -8.74 -30.59
C VAL A 317 22.92 -9.31 -31.71
N VAL A 318 22.00 -8.51 -32.26
CA VAL A 318 21.10 -8.93 -33.35
C VAL A 318 21.88 -9.40 -34.56
N ALA A 319 22.98 -8.72 -34.90
CA ALA A 319 23.83 -9.08 -36.04
C ALA A 319 24.73 -10.30 -35.79
N THR A 320 25.08 -10.63 -34.54
CA THR A 320 26.13 -11.61 -34.23
C THR A 320 25.64 -12.88 -33.53
N ASP A 321 24.42 -12.89 -33.02
CA ASP A 321 23.83 -14.03 -32.31
C ASP A 321 22.35 -14.24 -32.71
N PRO A 322 22.08 -15.06 -33.74
CA PRO A 322 20.73 -15.26 -34.26
C PRO A 322 19.74 -15.84 -33.24
N THR A 323 20.22 -16.70 -32.34
CA THR A 323 19.40 -17.31 -31.28
C THR A 323 18.97 -16.26 -30.27
N LEU A 324 19.92 -15.44 -29.81
CA LEU A 324 19.64 -14.36 -28.86
C LEU A 324 18.81 -13.24 -29.50
N ALA A 325 19.02 -12.95 -30.79
CA ALA A 325 18.20 -12.03 -31.58
C ALA A 325 16.74 -12.51 -31.64
N ARG A 326 16.52 -13.78 -31.98
CA ARG A 326 15.18 -14.38 -32.02
C ARG A 326 14.51 -14.32 -30.64
N ALA A 327 15.23 -14.67 -29.58
CA ALA A 327 14.71 -14.59 -28.21
C ALA A 327 14.31 -13.17 -27.83
N TYR A 328 15.10 -12.17 -28.22
CA TYR A 328 14.78 -10.76 -28.01
C TYR A 328 13.48 -10.38 -28.73
N TYR A 329 13.33 -10.68 -30.02
CA TYR A 329 12.12 -10.36 -30.77
C TYR A 329 10.87 -11.08 -30.23
N LEU A 330 11.00 -12.33 -29.76
CA LEU A 330 9.90 -13.04 -29.10
C LEU A 330 9.46 -12.35 -27.81
N LYS A 331 10.41 -11.88 -26.98
CA LYS A 331 10.11 -11.12 -25.77
C LYS A 331 9.45 -9.78 -26.10
N GLU A 332 9.92 -9.07 -27.12
CA GLU A 332 9.31 -7.80 -27.54
C GLU A 332 7.89 -8.00 -28.10
N GLY A 333 7.63 -9.10 -28.80
CA GLY A 333 6.29 -9.43 -29.31
C GLY A 333 5.25 -9.71 -28.21
N LEU A 334 5.67 -9.97 -26.97
CA LEU A 334 4.77 -10.14 -25.81
C LEU A 334 4.43 -8.83 -25.09
N ARG A 335 5.00 -7.71 -25.54
CA ARG A 335 4.68 -6.38 -25.03
C ARG A 335 3.48 -5.86 -25.83
N VAL A 336 2.27 -6.12 -25.33
CA VAL A 336 1.01 -5.65 -25.93
C VAL A 336 0.61 -4.32 -25.30
#